data_AF-A0A529L7H6-F1
#
_entry.id   AF-A0A529L7H6-F1
#
_cell.length_a   1.000
_cell.length_b   1.000
_cell.length_c   1.000
_cell.angle_alpha   90.00
_cell.angle_beta   90.00
_cell.angle_gamma   90.00
#
_symmetry.space_group_name_H-M   'P 1'
#
loop_
_entity.id
_entity.type
_entity.pdbx_description
1 polymer ?
#
loop_
_entity_poly.entity_id
_entity_poly.type
_entity_poly.pdbx_seq_one_letter_code
_entity_poly.pdbx_strand_id
1 'polypeptide(L)' 'VKEEDDLTTIQLSDKSVFGNARITMMFDPKSYELRQWTITDAQGKDTTVMIFNVKEGVSIPDDTFAIDYTANRELNTKTR' A
#
# COMPACT_ATOMS: atom_id res chain seq x y z
N VAL A 1 -13.67 2.95 12.93
CA VAL A 1 -12.50 2.24 13.51
C VAL A 1 -13.04 1.11 14.34
N LYS A 2 -12.52 -0.10 14.15
CA LYS A 2 -12.83 -1.29 14.98
C LYS A 2 -11.53 -1.74 15.63
N GLU A 3 -11.55 -1.92 16.94
CA GLU A 3 -10.41 -2.39 17.73
C GLU A 3 -10.78 -3.75 18.32
N GLU A 4 -10.00 -4.78 17.96
CA GLU A 4 -9.98 -6.09 18.61
C GLU A 4 -8.58 -6.24 19.23
N ASP A 5 -8.41 -7.09 20.25
CA ASP A 5 -7.18 -7.18 21.08
C ASP A 5 -5.88 -7.34 20.25
N ASP A 6 -6.01 -7.79 19.01
CA ASP A 6 -4.90 -8.15 18.15
C ASP A 6 -4.66 -7.12 17.00
N LEU A 7 -5.64 -6.27 16.66
CA LEU A 7 -5.66 -5.51 15.41
C LEU A 7 -6.50 -4.21 15.46
N THR A 8 -5.90 -3.08 15.07
CA THR A 8 -6.63 -1.83 14.79
C THR A 8 -6.99 -1.76 13.31
N THR A 9 -8.30 -1.69 12.99
CA THR A 9 -8.78 -1.61 11.60
C THR A 9 -9.32 -0.22 11.25
N ILE A 10 -8.72 0.39 10.23
CA ILE A 10 -9.17 1.66 9.65
C ILE A 10 -9.74 1.39 8.27
N GLN A 11 -10.98 1.81 8.06
CA GLN A 11 -11.67 1.70 6.78
C GLN A 11 -11.94 3.09 6.23
N LEU A 12 -11.48 3.37 5.02
CA LEU A 12 -11.81 4.58 4.28
C LEU A 12 -12.55 4.19 3.01
N SER A 13 -13.62 4.92 2.72
CA SER A 13 -14.36 4.82 1.46
C SER A 13 -14.35 6.19 0.80
N ASP A 14 -13.76 6.29 -0.39
CA ASP A 14 -13.92 7.47 -1.24
C ASP A 14 -15.27 7.36 -1.96
N LYS A 15 -16.04 8.45 -1.96
CA LYS A 15 -17.31 8.57 -2.71
C LYS A 15 -17.14 9.31 -4.04
N SER A 16 -15.91 9.54 -4.53
CA SER A 16 -15.67 10.34 -5.74
C SER A 16 -15.07 9.57 -6.93
N VAL A 17 -15.54 9.99 -8.11
CA VAL A 17 -15.19 9.80 -9.54
C VAL A 17 -14.65 8.46 -10.07
N PHE A 18 -13.85 7.68 -9.34
CA PHE A 18 -13.22 6.44 -9.83
C PHE A 18 -13.99 5.15 -9.49
N GLY A 19 -15.23 5.29 -9.01
CA GLY A 19 -16.05 4.18 -8.53
C GLY A 19 -15.86 3.91 -7.03
N ASN A 20 -16.76 3.13 -6.46
CA ASN A 20 -16.79 2.85 -5.01
C ASN A 20 -15.62 1.97 -4.59
N ALA A 21 -14.41 2.54 -4.45
CA ALA A 21 -13.27 1.84 -3.91
C ALA A 21 -13.25 1.95 -2.38
N ARG A 22 -12.93 0.84 -1.71
CA ARG A 22 -12.79 0.77 -0.26
C ARG A 22 -11.39 0.30 0.07
N ILE A 23 -10.72 1.02 0.96
CA ILE A 23 -9.46 0.57 1.55
C ILE A 23 -9.69 0.21 3.02
N THR A 24 -9.20 -0.97 3.39
CA THR A 24 -9.17 -1.48 4.76
C THR A 24 -7.71 -1.68 5.15
N MET A 25 -7.26 -0.99 6.19
CA MET A 25 -5.90 -1.06 6.70
C MET A 25 -5.90 -1.70 8.09
N MET A 26 -4.92 -2.57 8.31
CA MET A 26 -4.75 -3.35 9.54
C MET A 26 -3.42 -2.99 10.19
N PHE A 27 -3.49 -2.42 11.39
CA PHE A 27 -2.35 -1.98 12.17
C PHE A 27 -2.13 -2.86 13.40
N ASP A 28 -0.87 -3.05 13.75
CA ASP A 28 -0.46 -3.57 15.05
C ASP A 28 -0.90 -2.59 16.15
N PRO A 29 -1.70 -3.01 17.14
CA PRO A 29 -2.24 -2.09 18.14
C PRO A 29 -1.18 -1.55 19.12
N LYS A 30 0.00 -2.17 19.20
CA LYS A 30 1.08 -1.76 20.12
C LYS A 30 2.12 -0.90 19.43
N SER A 31 2.55 -1.27 18.23
CA SER A 31 3.57 -0.53 17.47
C SER A 31 2.98 0.48 16.48
N TYR A 32 1.68 0.40 16.18
CA TYR A 32 1.01 1.16 15.12
C TYR A 32 1.58 0.90 13.71
N GLU A 33 2.35 -0.18 13.54
CA GLU A 33 2.87 -0.59 12.24
C GLU A 33 1.75 -1.13 11.35
N LEU A 34 1.72 -0.69 10.09
CA LEU A 34 0.81 -1.25 9.08
C LEU A 34 1.26 -2.68 8.73
N ARG A 35 0.39 -3.65 8.97
CA ARG A 35 0.67 -5.08 8.69
C ARG A 35 0.08 -5.53 7.37
N GLN A 36 -1.07 -4.95 6.99
CA GLN A 36 -1.79 -5.34 5.79
C GLN A 36 -2.69 -4.20 5.33
N TRP A 37 -2.89 -4.11 4.02
CA TRP A 37 -4.06 -3.42 3.48
C TRP A 37 -4.76 -4.26 2.43
N THR A 38 -6.07 -4.06 2.33
CA THR A 38 -6.92 -4.62 1.27
C THR A 38 -7.66 -3.48 0.58
N ILE A 39 -7.60 -3.46 -0.74
CA ILE A 39 -8.37 -2.54 -1.59
C ILE A 39 -9.44 -3.36 -2.30
N THR A 40 -10.70 -2.98 -2.13
CA THR A 40 -11.84 -3.48 -2.90
C THR A 40 -12.17 -2.49 -3.99
N ASP A 41 -12.15 -2.90 -5.26
CA ASP A 41 -12.53 -2.06 -6.40
C ASP A 41 -14.07 -1.94 -6.56
N ALA A 42 -14.52 -1.13 -7.51
CA ALA A 42 -15.95 -0.93 -7.77
C ALA A 42 -16.70 -2.19 -8.26
N GLN A 43 -15.98 -3.22 -8.72
CA GLN A 43 -16.53 -4.53 -9.10
C GLN A 43 -16.59 -5.49 -7.92
N GLY A 44 -16.12 -5.09 -6.74
CA GLY A 44 -16.03 -5.94 -5.55
C GLY A 44 -14.80 -6.85 -5.53
N LYS A 45 -13.79 -6.61 -6.37
CA LYS A 45 -12.57 -7.42 -6.38
C LYS A 45 -11.56 -6.88 -5.37
N ASP A 46 -10.99 -7.79 -4.61
CA ASP A 46 -10.02 -7.48 -3.57
C ASP A 46 -8.58 -7.64 -4.07
N THR A 47 -7.75 -6.64 -3.77
CA THR A 47 -6.29 -6.72 -3.82
C THR A 47 -5.76 -6.58 -2.41
N THR A 48 -5.07 -7.60 -1.90
CA THR A 48 -4.48 -7.59 -0.56
C THR A 48 -2.96 -7.55 -0.62
N VAL A 49 -2.36 -6.67 0.16
CA VAL A 49 -0.91 -6.54 0.32
C VAL A 49 -0.57 -6.77 1.79
N MET A 50 0.33 -7.71 2.05
CA MET A 50 0.87 -8.00 3.39
C MET A 50 2.27 -7.39 3.52
N ILE A 51 2.54 -6.77 4.66
CA ILE A 51 3.79 -6.06 4.94
C ILE A 51 4.53 -6.82 6.04
N PHE A 52 5.80 -7.14 5.76
CA PHE A 52 6.68 -7.88 6.67
C PHE A 52 8.05 -7.22 6.74
N ASN A 53 8.80 -7.53 7.80
CA ASN A 53 10.18 -7.07 8.00
C ASN A 53 10.32 -5.54 7.97
N VAL A 54 9.36 -4.84 8.57
CA VAL A 54 9.40 -3.37 8.72
C VAL A 54 10.65 -3.00 9.52
N LYS A 55 11.36 -1.97 9.05
CA LYS A 55 12.53 -1.41 9.72
C LYS A 55 12.42 0.11 9.76
N GLU A 56 12.50 0.66 10.96
CA GLU A 56 12.52 2.09 11.19
C GLU A 56 13.96 2.61 11.34
N GLY A 57 14.16 3.92 11.14
CA GLY A 57 15.45 4.58 11.35
C GLY A 57 16.56 4.14 10.40
N VAL A 58 16.22 3.50 9.28
CA VAL A 58 17.20 3.09 8.27
C VAL A 58 17.72 4.30 7.50
N SER A 59 19.02 4.29 7.19
CA SER A 59 19.62 5.27 6.28
C SER A 59 19.34 4.85 4.85
N ILE A 60 18.67 5.71 4.09
CA ILE A 60 18.38 5.49 2.67
C ILE A 60 19.19 6.51 1.86
N PRO A 61 20.05 6.09 0.91
CA PRO A 61 20.75 7.01 0.01
C PRO A 61 19.80 7.90 -0.78
N ASP A 62 20.18 9.17 -1.00
CA ASP A 62 19.34 10.18 -1.67
C ASP A 62 18.91 9.77 -3.09
N ASP A 63 19.74 8.99 -3.77
CA ASP A 63 19.50 8.50 -5.13
C ASP A 63 18.62 7.24 -5.19
N THR A 64 18.27 6.62 -4.06
CA THR A 64 17.43 5.41 -4.00
C THR A 64 16.08 5.60 -4.69
N PHE A 65 15.54 6.82 -4.63
CA PHE A 65 14.25 7.17 -5.23
C PHE A 65 14.40 7.91 -6.57
N ALA A 66 15.62 8.04 -7.09
CA ALA A 66 15.84 8.61 -8.42
C ALA A 66 15.42 7.60 -9.49
N ILE A 67 14.37 7.91 -10.22
CA ILE A 67 13.89 7.07 -11.32
C ILE A 67 14.59 7.50 -12.61
N ASP A 68 15.41 6.61 -13.18
CA ASP A 68 15.94 6.79 -14.53
C ASP A 68 14.85 6.48 -15.58
N TYR A 69 14.18 7.52 -16.03
CA TYR A 69 13.14 7.42 -17.04
C TYR A 69 13.66 7.07 -18.44
N THR A 70 14.93 7.35 -18.73
CA THR A 70 15.55 6.99 -20.01
C THR A 70 15.76 5.48 -20.05
N ALA A 71 16.45 4.93 -19.04
CA ALA A 71 16.65 3.49 -18.91
C ALA A 71 15.32 2.73 -18.79
N ASN A 72 14.36 3.24 -17.99
CA ASN A 72 13.03 2.63 -17.87
C ASN A 72 12.31 2.56 -19.23
N ARG A 73 12.36 3.63 -20.03
CA ARG A 73 11.75 3.65 -21.36
C ARG A 73 12.44 2.67 -22.31
N GLU A 74 13.76 2.61 -22.31
CA GLU A 74 14.50 1.66 -23.16
C GLU A 74 14.16 0.20 -22.82
N LEU A 75 14.10 -0.15 -21.53
CA LEU A 75 13.71 -1.49 -21.08
C LEU A 75 12.28 -1.85 -21.48
N ASN A 76 11.35 -0.92 -21.29
CA ASN A 76 9.93 -1.16 -21.55
C ASN A 76 9.54 -1.03 -23.05
N THR A 77 10.41 -0.49 -23.91
CA THR A 77 10.17 -0.38 -25.36
C THR A 77 10.86 -1.46 -26.19
N LYS A 78 12.02 -1.98 -25.77
CA LYS A 78 12.73 -3.07 -26.48
C LYS A 78 12.03 -4.44 -26.38
N THR A 79 11.07 -4.57 -25.47
CA THR A 79 10.32 -5.82 -25.23
C THR A 79 9.02 -5.88 -26.04
N ARG A 80 8.87 -5.06 -27.09
CA ARG A 80 7.67 -5.01 -27.94
C ARG A 80 8.00 -5.22 -29.41
#